data_AF-A0A3S1BXR8-F1
#
_entry.id   AF-A0A3S1BXR8-F1
#
_cell.length_a   1.000
_cell.length_b   1.000
_cell.length_c   1.000
_cell.angle_alpha   90.00
_cell.angle_beta   90.00
_cell.angle_gamma   90.00
#
_symmetry.space_group_name_H-M   'P 1'
#
loop_
_entity.id
_entity.type
_entity.pdbx_description
1 polymer ?
#
loop_
_entity_poly.entity_id
_entity_poly.type
_entity_poly.pdbx_seq_one_letter_code
_entity_poly.pdbx_strand_id
1 'polypeptide(L)'
;MMCLGVELVESQTRSMLESLRGCSSWQPTNHVLYHLANVMLCIGLMVPDSSYGALLLHGFMFLGYLLMSVWSWVILCAPDFFSWNFAFLLLNGVQTLSLMYSVRPVKFCDEIEAVYVALFLPLRVSRHLYKRLVCPEFCTIMTLHEGETYATQSVTRTDKLGLLISGTINKSEVIIHNQCVPSAHRTGPPIPATWSRGSMHAYSNRSLLHVIGEKQFIDSPEFESTTTGDAKFQVSIVAASMCRYLFWPRQHLEYLLIKEPHLASVMKTIIGRDVTNKLYALNEKVSNPEGRRLDIRLPGIPGCLRDRKCLKMTSPEVRINTIEASDENDLDKMSDADEYKSKDKFSSKTI
;
A
#
# COMPACT_ATOMS: atom_id res chain seq x y z
N MET A 1 -24.64 41.75 36.26
CA MET A 1 -25.18 42.92 36.99
C MET A 1 -24.45 44.22 36.58
N MET A 2 -24.28 44.50 35.27
CA MET A 2 -23.59 45.72 34.81
C MET A 2 -24.27 46.47 33.63
N CYS A 3 -25.29 45.91 32.97
CA CYS A 3 -25.89 46.51 31.76
C CYS A 3 -27.37 46.90 31.91
N LEU A 4 -27.91 47.04 33.13
CA LEU A 4 -29.36 47.23 33.38
C LEU A 4 -29.74 48.65 33.86
N GLY A 5 -28.81 49.62 33.83
CA GLY A 5 -28.95 50.88 34.58
C GLY A 5 -29.28 52.16 33.81
N VAL A 6 -29.30 52.16 32.47
CA VAL A 6 -29.19 53.42 31.69
C VAL A 6 -30.32 53.67 30.68
N GLU A 7 -31.16 52.68 30.34
CA GLU A 7 -32.05 52.75 29.16
C GLU A 7 -33.39 53.51 29.33
N LEU A 8 -33.73 53.96 30.55
CA LEU A 8 -35.14 54.28 30.89
C LEU A 8 -35.60 55.74 30.73
N VAL A 9 -34.76 56.67 30.25
CA VAL A 9 -35.11 58.11 30.15
C VAL A 9 -35.07 58.67 28.71
N GLU A 10 -34.42 58.00 27.76
CA GLU A 10 -34.13 58.57 26.43
C GLU A 10 -35.08 58.10 25.30
N SER A 11 -36.11 57.30 25.61
CA SER A 11 -36.88 56.54 24.62
C SER A 11 -37.96 57.31 23.85
N GLN A 12 -38.50 58.42 24.38
CA GLN A 12 -39.79 58.95 23.91
C GLN A 12 -39.70 59.95 22.74
N THR A 13 -38.56 60.58 22.46
CA THR A 13 -38.46 61.72 21.51
C THR A 13 -37.48 61.57 20.33
N ARG A 14 -36.64 60.53 20.26
CA ARG A 14 -35.76 60.29 19.08
C ARG A 14 -36.39 59.45 17.97
N SER A 15 -37.44 58.69 18.28
CA SER A 15 -37.91 57.53 17.50
C SER A 15 -38.38 57.78 16.06
N MET A 16 -38.67 59.03 15.66
CA MET A 16 -39.21 59.35 14.33
C MET A 16 -38.21 59.94 13.33
N LEU A 17 -37.03 60.44 13.77
CA LEU A 17 -36.08 61.12 12.87
C LEU A 17 -34.84 60.29 12.50
N GLU A 18 -34.52 59.25 13.28
CA GLU A 18 -33.31 58.42 13.07
C GLU A 18 -33.51 57.27 12.06
N SER A 19 -34.76 56.98 11.68
CA SER A 19 -35.13 55.84 10.80
C SER A 19 -34.58 55.90 9.36
N LEU A 20 -33.97 57.02 8.94
CA LEU A 20 -33.52 57.26 7.56
C LEU A 20 -32.00 57.53 7.42
N ARG A 21 -31.20 57.36 8.48
CA ARG A 21 -29.72 57.42 8.39
C ARG A 21 -29.10 56.13 8.89
N GLY A 22 -28.49 55.38 7.97
CA GLY A 22 -27.73 54.18 8.32
C GLY A 22 -26.58 54.51 9.28
N CYS A 23 -26.55 53.84 10.44
CA CYS A 23 -25.48 53.83 11.43
C CYS A 23 -24.86 55.20 11.76
N SER A 24 -25.59 56.03 12.52
CA SER A 24 -25.12 57.33 13.05
C SER A 24 -23.82 57.28 13.86
N SER A 25 -23.44 56.11 14.39
CA SER A 25 -22.11 55.84 14.91
C SER A 25 -21.71 54.39 14.62
N TRP A 26 -20.52 54.18 14.08
CA TRP A 26 -19.90 52.86 14.08
C TRP A 26 -19.51 52.53 15.52
N GLN A 27 -19.86 51.34 16.01
CA GLN A 27 -19.33 50.86 17.28
C GLN A 27 -17.80 50.80 17.24
N PRO A 28 -17.11 51.01 18.38
CA PRO A 28 -15.64 51.00 18.43
C PRO A 28 -15.06 49.72 17.84
N THR A 29 -13.87 49.82 17.26
CA THR A 29 -13.18 48.75 16.52
C THR A 29 -13.28 47.41 17.24
N ASN A 30 -13.87 46.42 16.56
CA ASN A 30 -14.10 45.10 17.13
C ASN A 30 -12.82 44.48 17.68
N HIS A 31 -12.93 43.86 18.85
CA HIS A 31 -11.81 43.25 19.57
C HIS A 31 -11.00 42.29 18.69
N VAL A 32 -9.69 42.17 18.91
CA VAL A 32 -8.77 41.33 18.09
C VAL A 32 -9.29 39.90 17.91
N LEU A 33 -9.98 39.35 18.92
CA LEU A 33 -10.60 38.03 18.89
C LEU A 33 -11.65 37.87 17.76
N TYR A 34 -12.41 38.92 17.44
CA TYR A 34 -13.38 38.93 16.33
C TYR A 34 -12.66 38.88 14.98
N HIS A 35 -11.60 39.68 14.80
CA HIS A 35 -10.83 39.67 13.56
C HIS A 35 -10.10 38.32 13.37
N LEU A 36 -9.52 37.76 14.43
CA LEU A 36 -8.89 36.44 14.42
C LEU A 36 -9.90 35.32 14.08
N ALA A 37 -11.10 35.36 14.67
CA ALA A 37 -12.17 34.41 14.36
C ALA A 37 -12.52 34.42 12.87
N ASN A 38 -12.76 35.61 12.30
CA ASN A 38 -13.06 35.76 10.87
C ASN A 38 -11.91 35.30 9.97
N VAL A 39 -10.65 35.59 10.32
CA VAL A 39 -9.48 35.08 9.57
C VAL A 39 -9.46 33.54 9.55
N MET A 40 -9.73 32.87 10.67
CA MET A 40 -9.78 31.41 10.73
C MET A 40 -10.94 30.84 9.90
N LEU A 41 -12.11 31.47 9.92
CA LEU A 41 -13.24 31.10 9.05
C LEU A 41 -12.88 31.26 7.56
N CYS A 42 -12.27 32.38 7.18
CA CYS A 42 -11.79 32.62 5.81
C CYS A 42 -10.75 31.59 5.35
N ILE A 43 -9.79 31.22 6.21
CA ILE A 43 -8.80 30.18 5.91
C ILE A 43 -9.49 28.84 5.67
N GLY A 44 -10.46 28.46 6.51
CA GLY A 44 -11.26 27.25 6.32
C GLY A 44 -11.93 27.21 4.94
N LEU A 45 -12.61 28.30 4.54
CA LEU A 45 -13.30 28.41 3.25
C LEU A 45 -12.39 28.43 2.01
N MET A 46 -11.07 28.61 2.19
CA MET A 46 -10.07 28.58 1.10
C MET A 46 -9.39 27.21 0.93
N VAL A 47 -9.74 26.20 1.74
CA VAL A 47 -9.11 24.87 1.67
C VAL A 47 -9.64 24.07 0.46
N PRO A 48 -8.75 23.45 -0.36
CA PRO A 48 -9.18 22.69 -1.54
C PRO A 48 -9.75 21.30 -1.21
N ASP A 49 -10.67 20.85 -2.07
CA ASP A 49 -11.36 19.55 -1.98
C ASP A 49 -10.40 18.35 -1.97
N SER A 50 -10.18 17.80 -0.77
CA SER A 50 -9.39 16.59 -0.53
C SER A 50 -9.76 15.99 0.82
N SER A 51 -9.44 14.71 1.08
CA SER A 51 -9.79 14.07 2.37
C SER A 51 -9.14 14.74 3.58
N TYR A 52 -7.90 15.22 3.43
CA TYR A 52 -7.24 16.05 4.45
C TYR A 52 -7.74 17.50 4.42
N GLY A 53 -8.11 18.03 3.26
CA GLY A 53 -8.72 19.35 3.11
C GLY A 53 -10.04 19.47 3.86
N ALA A 54 -10.94 18.49 3.74
CA ALA A 54 -12.20 18.48 4.48
C ALA A 54 -12.00 18.42 6.02
N LEU A 55 -10.96 17.71 6.49
CA LEU A 55 -10.56 17.71 7.90
C LEU A 55 -10.08 19.11 8.34
N LEU A 56 -9.26 19.76 7.52
CA LEU A 56 -8.75 21.12 7.80
C LEU A 56 -9.86 22.18 7.74
N LEU A 57 -10.77 22.10 6.78
CA LEU A 57 -11.96 22.95 6.67
C LEU A 57 -12.76 22.92 7.97
N HIS A 58 -13.21 21.74 8.42
CA HIS A 58 -13.98 21.63 9.65
C HIS A 58 -13.18 22.00 10.90
N GLY A 59 -11.86 21.73 10.92
CA GLY A 59 -10.97 22.13 12.01
C GLY A 59 -10.80 23.65 12.15
N PHE A 60 -10.61 24.36 11.04
CA PHE A 60 -10.52 25.83 11.02
C PHE A 60 -11.89 26.47 11.31
N MET A 61 -12.99 25.90 10.81
CA MET A 61 -14.34 26.37 11.13
C MET A 61 -14.65 26.17 12.63
N PHE A 62 -14.30 25.01 13.21
CA PHE A 62 -14.40 24.78 14.66
C PHE A 62 -13.62 25.83 15.46
N LEU A 63 -12.37 26.11 15.10
CA LEU A 63 -11.56 27.13 15.79
C LEU A 63 -12.15 28.55 15.63
N GLY A 64 -12.64 28.90 14.44
CA GLY A 64 -13.28 30.19 14.16
C GLY A 64 -14.55 30.41 14.98
N TYR A 65 -15.45 29.42 15.02
CA TYR A 65 -16.67 29.51 15.83
C TYR A 65 -16.40 29.50 17.33
N LEU A 66 -15.35 28.80 17.81
CA LEU A 66 -14.94 28.85 19.22
C LEU A 66 -14.56 30.28 19.63
N LEU A 67 -13.72 30.94 18.83
CA LEU A 67 -13.31 32.32 19.08
C LEU A 67 -14.50 33.30 19.00
N MET A 68 -15.44 33.07 18.08
CA MET A 68 -16.65 33.89 17.94
C MET A 68 -17.62 33.71 19.12
N SER A 69 -17.81 32.49 19.62
CA SER A 69 -18.60 32.22 20.84
C SER A 69 -17.97 32.87 22.08
N VAL A 70 -16.65 32.80 22.25
CA VAL A 70 -15.95 33.48 23.37
C VAL A 70 -16.10 35.00 23.27
N TRP A 71 -15.95 35.59 22.08
CA TRP A 71 -16.18 37.01 21.86
C TRP A 71 -17.63 37.42 22.20
N SER A 72 -18.61 36.65 21.73
CA SER A 72 -20.03 36.87 22.01
C SER A 72 -20.37 36.85 23.49
N TRP A 73 -19.77 35.93 24.24
CA TRP A 73 -20.06 35.74 25.66
C TRP A 73 -19.37 36.77 26.55
N VAL A 74 -18.09 37.04 26.30
CA VAL A 74 -17.25 37.86 27.18
C VAL A 74 -17.38 39.36 26.90
N ILE A 75 -17.60 39.75 25.64
CA ILE A 75 -17.51 41.17 25.21
C ILE A 75 -18.87 41.71 24.77
N LEU A 76 -19.59 40.97 23.93
CA LEU A 76 -20.89 41.43 23.41
C LEU A 76 -22.06 41.16 24.37
N CYS A 77 -21.93 40.15 25.25
CA CYS A 77 -22.96 39.68 26.18
C CYS A 77 -24.31 39.31 25.50
N ALA A 78 -24.30 38.97 24.21
CA ALA A 78 -25.49 38.62 23.44
C ALA A 78 -25.71 37.08 23.42
N PRO A 79 -26.77 36.56 24.07
CA PRO A 79 -27.00 35.11 24.17
C PRO A 79 -27.41 34.48 22.83
N ASP A 80 -28.14 35.20 21.97
CA ASP A 80 -28.58 34.67 20.68
C ASP A 80 -27.40 34.45 19.72
N PHE A 81 -26.50 35.44 19.64
CA PHE A 81 -25.29 35.32 18.83
C PHE A 81 -24.35 34.24 19.37
N PHE A 82 -24.25 34.10 20.70
CA PHE A 82 -23.51 33.01 21.33
C PHE A 82 -24.08 31.64 20.93
N SER A 83 -25.42 31.49 21.01
CA SER A 83 -26.11 30.21 20.78
C SER A 83 -25.94 29.70 19.36
N TRP A 84 -26.06 30.57 18.35
CA TRP A 84 -25.84 30.18 16.95
C TRP A 84 -24.38 29.79 16.67
N ASN A 85 -23.41 30.59 17.14
CA ASN A 85 -21.99 30.26 16.97
C ASN A 85 -21.62 28.96 17.70
N PHE A 86 -22.19 28.71 18.89
CA PHE A 86 -21.97 27.49 19.64
C PHE A 86 -22.60 26.26 18.96
N ALA A 87 -23.77 26.40 18.32
CA ALA A 87 -24.35 25.33 17.51
C ALA A 87 -23.45 24.98 16.30
N PHE A 88 -22.92 25.97 15.59
CA PHE A 88 -21.98 25.73 14.49
C PHE A 88 -20.63 25.15 14.96
N LEU A 89 -20.15 25.54 16.13
CA LEU A 89 -18.99 24.94 16.80
C LEU A 89 -19.21 23.43 17.03
N LEU A 90 -20.36 23.04 17.60
CA LEU A 90 -20.68 21.63 17.85
C LEU A 90 -20.79 20.83 16.55
N LEU A 91 -21.46 21.36 15.53
CA LEU A 91 -21.60 20.69 14.22
C LEU A 91 -20.24 20.44 13.55
N ASN A 92 -19.39 21.47 13.48
CA ASN A 92 -18.03 21.33 12.93
C ASN A 92 -17.14 20.45 13.81
N GLY A 93 -17.35 20.43 15.13
CA GLY A 93 -16.67 19.52 16.05
C GLY A 93 -16.99 18.05 15.77
N VAL A 94 -18.28 17.71 15.65
CA VAL A 94 -18.75 16.35 15.29
C VAL A 94 -18.22 15.94 13.92
N GLN A 95 -18.25 16.83 12.93
CA GLN A 95 -17.69 16.58 11.60
C GLN A 95 -16.16 16.35 11.66
N THR A 96 -15.41 17.22 12.35
CA THR A 96 -13.95 17.07 12.53
C THR A 96 -13.62 15.74 13.20
N LEU A 97 -14.33 15.36 14.26
CA LEU A 97 -14.15 14.06 14.94
C LEU A 97 -14.45 12.90 13.98
N SER A 98 -15.58 12.92 13.27
CA SER A 98 -15.98 11.87 12.33
C SER A 98 -14.96 11.68 11.18
N LEU A 99 -14.49 12.79 10.59
CA LEU A 99 -13.44 12.75 9.57
C LEU A 99 -12.10 12.29 10.16
N MET A 100 -11.73 12.72 11.36
CA MET A 100 -10.51 12.27 12.02
C MET A 100 -10.52 10.75 12.31
N TYR A 101 -11.66 10.19 12.73
CA TYR A 101 -11.83 8.75 12.86
C TYR A 101 -11.72 8.03 11.50
N SER A 102 -12.26 8.63 10.44
CA SER A 102 -12.23 8.07 9.08
C SER A 102 -10.85 8.12 8.42
N VAL A 103 -10.06 9.17 8.71
CA VAL A 103 -8.70 9.40 8.20
C VAL A 103 -7.64 8.65 9.02
N ARG A 104 -7.99 8.09 10.19
CA ARG A 104 -7.07 7.36 11.07
C ARG A 104 -6.29 6.29 10.28
N PRO A 105 -4.96 6.42 10.13
CA PRO A 105 -4.19 5.53 9.29
C PRO A 105 -4.25 4.11 9.85
N VAL A 106 -4.60 3.17 8.98
CA VAL A 106 -4.63 1.75 9.31
C VAL A 106 -3.19 1.29 9.47
N LYS A 107 -2.75 1.18 10.73
CA LYS A 107 -1.47 0.58 11.09
C LYS A 107 -1.55 -0.91 10.77
N PHE A 108 -0.80 -1.33 9.76
CA PHE A 108 -0.55 -2.73 9.51
C PHE A 108 0.47 -3.25 10.53
N CYS A 109 0.51 -4.57 10.73
CA CYS A 109 1.69 -5.21 11.30
C CYS A 109 2.91 -4.96 10.41
N ASP A 110 4.10 -4.82 10.99
CA ASP A 110 5.36 -4.66 10.24
C ASP A 110 5.56 -5.75 9.18
N GLU A 111 5.15 -6.98 9.47
CA GLU A 111 5.21 -8.12 8.53
C GLU A 111 4.28 -7.95 7.32
N ILE A 112 3.06 -7.44 7.54
CA ILE A 112 2.07 -7.17 6.50
C ILE A 112 2.51 -5.96 5.66
N GLU A 113 3.08 -4.93 6.30
CA GLU A 113 3.69 -3.80 5.60
C GLU A 113 4.92 -4.23 4.78
N ALA A 114 5.73 -5.16 5.27
CA ALA A 114 6.87 -5.72 4.53
C ALA A 114 6.44 -6.50 3.27
N VAL A 115 5.27 -7.15 3.29
CA VAL A 115 4.65 -7.76 2.09
C VAL A 115 4.12 -6.69 1.14
N TYR A 116 3.42 -5.67 1.64
CA TYR A 116 2.94 -4.55 0.84
C TYR A 116 4.08 -3.84 0.09
N VAL A 117 5.15 -3.48 0.80
CA VAL A 117 6.33 -2.80 0.23
C VAL A 117 7.06 -3.66 -0.80
N ALA A 118 7.12 -4.99 -0.61
CA ALA A 118 7.83 -5.89 -1.52
C ALA A 118 7.03 -6.28 -2.79
N LEU A 119 5.72 -6.50 -2.68
CA LEU A 119 4.90 -7.06 -3.76
C LEU A 119 3.94 -6.04 -4.40
N PHE A 120 3.34 -5.15 -3.62
CA PHE A 120 2.19 -4.32 -4.05
C PHE A 120 2.60 -2.87 -4.35
N LEU A 121 3.55 -2.32 -3.60
CA LEU A 121 4.08 -0.97 -3.81
C LEU A 121 4.75 -0.78 -5.18
N PRO A 122 5.56 -1.72 -5.73
CA PRO A 122 6.13 -1.59 -7.07
C PRO A 122 5.07 -1.55 -8.18
N LEU A 123 3.88 -2.11 -7.90
CA LEU A 123 2.73 -2.14 -8.82
C LEU A 123 1.73 -0.99 -8.56
N ARG A 124 2.12 0.00 -7.75
CA ARG A 124 1.35 1.23 -7.42
C ARG A 124 -0.03 0.99 -6.79
N VAL A 125 -0.23 -0.15 -6.13
CA VAL A 125 -1.47 -0.45 -5.40
C VAL A 125 -1.62 0.49 -4.21
N SER A 126 -2.80 1.05 -4.01
CA SER A 126 -3.06 1.90 -2.84
C SER A 126 -3.13 1.08 -1.54
N ARG A 127 -2.67 1.66 -0.43
CA ARG A 127 -2.80 1.03 0.91
C ARG A 127 -4.26 0.65 1.24
N HIS A 128 -5.25 1.36 0.70
CA HIS A 128 -6.67 1.09 0.92
C HIS A 128 -7.14 -0.16 0.16
N LEU A 129 -6.66 -0.37 -1.06
CA LEU A 129 -6.95 -1.56 -1.85
C LEU A 129 -6.26 -2.79 -1.26
N TYR A 130 -5.00 -2.64 -0.83
CA TYR A 130 -4.29 -3.69 -0.10
C TYR A 130 -4.95 -4.03 1.25
N LYS A 131 -5.45 -3.04 2.00
CA LYS A 131 -6.24 -3.28 3.22
C LYS A 131 -7.42 -4.21 2.93
N ARG A 132 -8.17 -4.00 1.86
CA ARG A 132 -9.31 -4.85 1.49
C ARG A 132 -8.90 -6.28 1.16
N LEU A 133 -7.71 -6.49 0.58
CA LEU A 133 -7.15 -7.82 0.37
C LEU A 133 -6.78 -8.53 1.68
N VAL A 134 -6.27 -7.81 2.69
CA VAL A 134 -5.82 -8.38 3.98
C VAL A 134 -6.87 -8.22 5.11
N CYS A 135 -8.09 -7.78 4.78
CA CYS A 135 -9.20 -7.73 5.73
C CYS A 135 -9.53 -9.14 6.27
N PRO A 136 -9.87 -9.30 7.56
CA PRO A 136 -10.29 -10.58 8.15
C PRO A 136 -11.46 -11.30 7.44
N GLU A 137 -12.27 -10.55 6.68
CA GLU A 137 -13.34 -11.07 5.82
C GLU A 137 -12.83 -11.95 4.66
N PHE A 138 -11.65 -11.62 4.13
CA PHE A 138 -11.08 -12.23 2.91
C PHE A 138 -9.79 -13.02 3.18
N CYS A 139 -9.08 -12.68 4.25
CA CYS A 139 -7.75 -13.15 4.55
C CYS A 139 -7.59 -13.46 6.04
N THR A 140 -6.96 -14.57 6.37
CA THR A 140 -6.65 -14.93 7.77
C THR A 140 -5.19 -15.32 7.88
N ILE A 141 -4.56 -14.96 9.01
CA ILE A 141 -3.17 -15.31 9.30
C ILE A 141 -3.13 -16.62 10.09
N MET A 142 -2.27 -17.55 9.69
CA MET A 142 -2.01 -18.78 10.42
C MET A 142 -0.53 -18.92 10.75
N THR A 143 -0.27 -19.64 11.84
CA THR A 143 1.07 -20.02 12.30
C THR A 143 1.25 -21.52 12.13
N LEU A 144 2.37 -21.93 11.56
CA LEU A 144 2.77 -23.33 11.36
C LEU A 144 4.06 -23.56 12.15
N HIS A 145 4.09 -24.58 13.01
CA HIS A 145 5.28 -25.01 13.72
C HIS A 145 6.17 -25.88 12.84
N GLU A 146 7.44 -26.02 13.20
CA GLU A 146 8.38 -26.90 12.51
C GLU A 146 7.88 -28.35 12.47
N GLY A 147 7.91 -28.96 11.29
CA GLY A 147 7.39 -30.30 11.03
C GLY A 147 5.87 -30.37 10.76
N GLU A 148 5.10 -29.31 11.00
CA GLU A 148 3.67 -29.30 10.66
C GLU A 148 3.45 -29.18 9.14
N THR A 149 2.40 -29.84 8.65
CA THR A 149 2.09 -29.94 7.21
C THR A 149 1.04 -28.90 6.80
N TYR A 150 1.38 -28.01 5.86
CA TYR A 150 0.44 -27.06 5.25
C TYR A 150 -0.56 -27.76 4.31
N ALA A 151 -0.05 -28.72 3.53
CA ALA A 151 -0.80 -29.51 2.57
C ALA A 151 -0.14 -30.88 2.40
N THR A 152 -0.96 -31.91 2.18
CA THR A 152 -0.51 -33.29 1.95
C THR A 152 -0.90 -33.72 0.54
N GLN A 153 0.08 -34.23 -0.21
CA GLN A 153 -0.08 -34.77 -1.56
C GLN A 153 -1.26 -35.73 -1.64
N SER A 154 -2.11 -35.57 -2.67
CA SER A 154 -3.34 -36.34 -2.96
C SER A 154 -4.42 -36.37 -1.85
N VAL A 155 -4.27 -35.56 -0.80
CA VAL A 155 -5.23 -35.45 0.32
C VAL A 155 -5.84 -34.05 0.38
N THR A 156 -5.02 -33.00 0.52
CA THR A 156 -5.49 -31.61 0.67
C THR A 156 -6.03 -31.07 -0.66
N ARG A 157 -7.13 -30.31 -0.63
CA ARG A 157 -7.74 -29.64 -1.80
C ARG A 157 -7.08 -28.28 -2.08
N THR A 158 -7.13 -27.82 -3.31
CA THR A 158 -6.53 -26.55 -3.78
C THR A 158 -7.56 -25.40 -3.76
N ASP A 159 -8.21 -25.24 -2.61
CA ASP A 159 -9.35 -24.34 -2.36
C ASP A 159 -8.96 -22.99 -1.71
N LYS A 160 -7.66 -22.76 -1.55
CA LYS A 160 -7.06 -21.57 -0.93
C LYS A 160 -5.82 -21.12 -1.70
N LEU A 161 -5.37 -19.90 -1.39
CA LEU A 161 -4.07 -19.35 -1.78
C LEU A 161 -3.33 -18.94 -0.51
N GLY A 162 -2.08 -19.36 -0.35
CA GLY A 162 -1.21 -19.06 0.78
C GLY A 162 0.00 -18.19 0.38
N LEU A 163 0.37 -17.22 1.23
CA LEU A 163 1.59 -16.42 1.09
C LEU A 163 2.40 -16.46 2.39
N LEU A 164 3.65 -16.93 2.33
CA LEU A 164 4.55 -16.98 3.47
C LEU A 164 5.01 -15.56 3.83
N ILE A 165 4.86 -15.13 5.08
CA ILE A 165 5.13 -13.75 5.52
C ILE A 165 6.48 -13.64 6.22
N SER A 166 6.69 -14.45 7.26
CA SER A 166 7.89 -14.47 8.10
C SER A 166 8.04 -15.80 8.84
N GLY A 167 9.27 -16.17 9.23
CA GLY A 167 9.53 -17.25 10.20
C GLY A 167 9.75 -16.79 11.64
N THR A 168 9.99 -15.50 11.84
CA THR A 168 10.30 -14.96 13.17
C THR A 168 9.06 -14.39 13.81
N ILE A 169 8.47 -15.09 14.78
CA ILE A 169 7.56 -14.41 15.71
C ILE A 169 8.38 -13.39 16.50
N ASN A 170 8.17 -12.10 16.22
CA ASN A 170 8.46 -11.03 17.16
C ASN A 170 7.64 -11.32 18.43
N LYS A 171 8.29 -11.90 19.45
CA LYS A 171 7.65 -12.35 20.71
C LYS A 171 6.93 -11.22 21.47
N SER A 172 7.17 -9.98 21.07
CA SER A 172 6.51 -8.76 21.53
C SER A 172 5.10 -8.54 20.96
N GLU A 173 4.63 -9.30 19.96
CA GLU A 173 3.35 -9.04 19.29
C GLU A 173 2.53 -10.31 19.01
N VAL A 174 1.26 -10.28 19.42
CA VAL A 174 0.25 -11.28 19.03
C VAL A 174 -0.66 -10.65 17.98
N ILE A 175 -0.97 -11.41 16.93
CA ILE A 175 -1.94 -10.97 15.91
C ILE A 175 -3.33 -11.47 16.30
N ILE A 176 -4.26 -10.53 16.46
CA ILE A 176 -5.69 -10.82 16.65
C ILE A 176 -6.43 -10.10 15.52
N HIS A 177 -7.29 -10.80 14.77
CA HIS A 177 -8.01 -10.25 13.60
C HIS A 177 -7.12 -9.45 12.63
N ASN A 178 -5.96 -10.03 12.26
CA ASN A 178 -4.95 -9.44 11.37
C ASN A 178 -4.35 -8.10 11.86
N GLN A 179 -4.54 -7.76 13.13
CA GLN A 179 -4.01 -6.57 13.78
C GLN A 179 -2.95 -6.93 14.83
N CYS A 180 -1.82 -6.23 14.83
CA CYS A 180 -0.76 -6.44 15.81
C CYS A 180 -1.13 -5.79 17.14
N VAL A 181 -1.18 -6.62 18.17
CA VAL A 181 -1.42 -6.24 19.56
C VAL A 181 -0.12 -6.51 20.34
N PRO A 182 0.42 -5.53 21.09
CA PRO A 182 1.59 -5.77 21.91
C PRO A 182 1.30 -6.87 22.94
N SER A 183 2.10 -7.92 22.92
CA SER A 183 1.94 -9.10 23.76
C SER A 183 2.52 -8.82 25.15
N ALA A 184 1.64 -8.69 26.14
CA ALA A 184 2.06 -8.71 27.54
C ALA A 184 2.63 -10.10 27.88
N HIS A 185 3.94 -10.16 28.12
CA HIS A 185 4.72 -11.33 28.58
C HIS A 185 4.56 -12.64 27.79
N ARG A 186 5.57 -12.97 26.97
CA ARG A 186 5.95 -14.37 26.71
C ARG A 186 7.47 -14.53 26.56
N THR A 187 8.17 -14.61 27.69
CA THR A 187 9.62 -14.85 27.78
C THR A 187 9.97 -16.32 27.51
N GLY A 188 9.81 -16.76 26.27
CA GLY A 188 10.38 -18.04 25.81
C GLY A 188 11.88 -17.92 25.49
N PRO A 189 12.66 -19.01 25.56
CA PRO A 189 14.12 -19.00 25.37
C PRO A 189 14.53 -18.42 24.00
N PRO A 190 15.72 -17.78 23.89
CA PRO A 190 16.18 -17.21 22.63
C PRO A 190 16.28 -18.29 21.54
N ILE A 191 15.70 -18.00 20.38
CA ILE A 191 15.73 -18.90 19.22
C ILE A 191 17.11 -18.72 18.55
N PRO A 192 17.88 -19.78 18.29
CA PRO A 192 19.20 -19.65 17.65
C PRO A 192 19.11 -18.99 16.28
N ALA A 193 20.12 -18.18 15.95
CA ALA A 193 20.14 -17.27 14.79
C ALA A 193 20.06 -17.97 13.42
N THR A 194 20.15 -19.30 13.37
CA THR A 194 19.99 -20.11 12.15
C THR A 194 18.52 -20.26 11.71
N TRP A 195 17.54 -20.07 12.61
CA TRP A 195 16.10 -20.05 12.29
C TRP A 195 15.60 -18.65 11.88
N SER A 196 16.48 -17.71 11.51
CA SER A 196 16.15 -16.29 11.29
C SER A 196 15.28 -15.98 10.06
N ARG A 197 14.86 -16.97 9.27
CA ARG A 197 13.96 -16.80 8.12
C ARG A 197 13.00 -17.97 8.02
N GLY A 198 11.73 -17.66 7.74
CA GLY A 198 10.68 -18.64 7.51
C GLY A 198 10.95 -19.43 6.24
N SER A 199 10.92 -20.76 6.36
CA SER A 199 11.07 -21.65 5.22
C SER A 199 10.09 -22.82 5.28
N MET A 200 9.48 -23.11 4.14
CA MET A 200 8.68 -24.31 3.92
C MET A 200 9.32 -25.15 2.81
N HIS A 201 9.22 -26.46 2.93
CA HIS A 201 9.75 -27.41 1.96
C HIS A 201 8.61 -28.10 1.21
N ALA A 202 8.65 -28.04 -0.11
CA ALA A 202 7.72 -28.75 -0.99
C ALA A 202 8.36 -30.07 -1.44
N TYR A 203 7.71 -31.19 -1.11
CA TYR A 203 8.15 -32.54 -1.42
C TYR A 203 7.25 -33.19 -2.47
N SER A 204 7.83 -33.87 -3.44
CA SER A 204 7.13 -34.77 -4.37
C SER A 204 7.70 -36.17 -4.24
N ASN A 205 6.87 -37.17 -3.93
CA ASN A 205 7.30 -38.57 -3.79
C ASN A 205 8.53 -38.76 -2.87
N ARG A 206 8.58 -38.02 -1.74
CA ARG A 206 9.69 -37.94 -0.76
C ARG A 206 10.97 -37.23 -1.24
N SER A 207 11.04 -36.77 -2.49
CA SER A 207 12.13 -35.90 -2.97
C SER A 207 11.84 -34.43 -2.65
N LEU A 208 12.85 -33.64 -2.26
CA LEU A 208 12.72 -32.20 -2.02
C LEU A 208 12.72 -31.46 -3.36
N LEU A 209 11.59 -30.85 -3.73
CA LEU A 209 11.41 -30.17 -5.00
C LEU A 209 11.93 -28.73 -4.93
N HIS A 210 11.36 -27.91 -4.04
CA HIS A 210 11.79 -26.53 -3.82
C HIS A 210 11.61 -26.08 -2.36
N VAL A 211 12.35 -25.04 -2.00
CA VAL A 211 12.22 -24.32 -0.73
C VAL A 211 11.44 -23.06 -1.01
N ILE A 212 10.38 -22.82 -0.24
CA ILE A 212 9.52 -21.63 -0.29
C ILE A 212 10.01 -20.69 0.82
N GLY A 213 10.42 -19.49 0.44
CA GLY A 213 10.91 -18.46 1.36
C GLY A 213 9.88 -17.38 1.65
N GLU A 214 10.23 -16.49 2.57
CA GLU A 214 9.41 -15.33 2.93
C GLU A 214 9.02 -14.47 1.71
N LYS A 215 7.78 -13.99 1.71
CA LYS A 215 7.16 -13.15 0.66
C LYS A 215 6.95 -13.87 -0.68
N GLN A 216 7.03 -15.20 -0.70
CA GLN A 216 6.64 -16.05 -1.83
C GLN A 216 5.29 -16.71 -1.57
N PHE A 217 4.54 -16.99 -2.65
CA PHE A 217 3.32 -17.78 -2.53
C PHE A 217 3.66 -19.24 -2.27
N ILE A 218 2.78 -19.95 -1.57
CA ILE A 218 2.97 -21.35 -1.21
C ILE A 218 2.49 -22.24 -2.36
N ASP A 219 1.26 -22.02 -2.79
CA ASP A 219 0.41 -22.84 -3.66
C ASP A 219 -0.07 -22.08 -4.91
N SER A 220 0.69 -21.09 -5.35
CA SER A 220 0.45 -20.32 -6.57
C SER A 220 0.24 -21.17 -7.84
N PRO A 221 0.99 -22.26 -8.11
CA PRO A 221 0.72 -23.12 -9.27
C PRO A 221 -0.58 -23.90 -9.13
N GLU A 222 -0.87 -24.45 -7.95
CA GLU A 222 -2.12 -25.15 -7.63
C GLU A 222 -3.34 -24.23 -7.75
N PHE A 223 -3.19 -22.96 -7.35
CA PHE A 223 -4.23 -21.95 -7.48
C PHE A 223 -4.48 -21.56 -8.94
N GLU A 224 -3.44 -21.30 -9.74
CA GLU A 224 -3.57 -20.90 -11.15
C GLU A 224 -3.98 -22.05 -12.08
N SER A 225 -3.56 -23.29 -11.80
CA SER A 225 -3.87 -24.48 -12.62
C SER A 225 -5.31 -24.97 -12.53
N THR A 226 -6.04 -24.57 -11.49
CA THR A 226 -7.40 -25.09 -11.19
C THR A 226 -8.40 -23.94 -11.11
N THR A 227 -9.58 -24.09 -11.71
CA THR A 227 -10.67 -23.10 -11.60
C THR A 227 -11.67 -23.42 -10.50
N THR A 228 -11.93 -24.70 -10.19
CA THR A 228 -13.00 -25.11 -9.27
C THR A 228 -12.57 -25.32 -7.81
N GLY A 229 -11.26 -25.45 -7.55
CA GLY A 229 -10.72 -25.81 -6.23
C GLY A 229 -10.88 -27.30 -5.83
N ASP A 230 -11.43 -28.13 -6.72
CA ASP A 230 -11.64 -29.57 -6.45
C ASP A 230 -10.38 -30.42 -6.61
N ALA A 231 -9.38 -29.90 -7.33
CA ALA A 231 -8.10 -30.56 -7.46
C ALA A 231 -7.43 -30.73 -6.10
N LYS A 232 -6.54 -31.73 -6.03
CA LYS A 232 -5.75 -32.01 -4.83
C LYS A 232 -4.30 -31.62 -5.07
N PHE A 233 -3.63 -31.24 -4.00
CA PHE A 233 -2.20 -30.92 -4.02
C PHE A 233 -1.39 -32.10 -4.60
N GLN A 234 -0.50 -31.79 -5.54
CA GLN A 234 0.40 -32.78 -6.15
C GLN A 234 1.70 -32.97 -5.36
N VAL A 235 1.96 -32.06 -4.41
CA VAL A 235 3.13 -32.05 -3.52
C VAL A 235 2.68 -31.99 -2.05
N SER A 236 3.52 -32.46 -1.14
CA SER A 236 3.36 -32.27 0.30
C SER A 236 4.21 -31.08 0.74
N ILE A 237 3.61 -30.13 1.46
CA ILE A 237 4.28 -28.89 1.89
C ILE A 237 4.38 -28.91 3.42
N VAL A 238 5.61 -28.81 3.93
CA VAL A 238 5.93 -28.94 5.36
C VAL A 238 6.73 -27.74 5.83
N ALA A 239 6.45 -27.22 7.02
CA ALA A 239 7.27 -26.20 7.66
C ALA A 239 8.66 -26.76 8.04
N ALA A 240 9.72 -26.16 7.50
CA ALA A 240 11.11 -26.47 7.89
C ALA A 240 11.58 -25.62 9.09
N SER A 241 10.85 -24.54 9.38
CA SER A 241 10.98 -23.72 10.58
C SER A 241 9.59 -23.30 11.05
N MET A 242 9.48 -22.70 12.23
CA MET A 242 8.28 -21.91 12.54
C MET A 242 8.02 -20.88 11.42
N CYS A 243 6.77 -20.76 10.99
CA CYS A 243 6.35 -19.94 9.85
C CYS A 243 5.00 -19.28 10.10
N ARG A 244 4.79 -18.08 9.54
CA ARG A 244 3.50 -17.38 9.48
C ARG A 244 3.08 -17.15 8.04
N TYR A 245 1.86 -17.52 7.67
CA TYR A 245 1.34 -17.32 6.32
C TYR A 245 -0.02 -16.61 6.33
N LEU A 246 -0.26 -15.77 5.32
CA LEU A 246 -1.60 -15.31 4.95
C LEU A 246 -2.27 -16.45 4.18
N PHE A 247 -3.55 -16.72 4.43
CA PHE A 247 -4.37 -17.51 3.53
C PHE A 247 -5.62 -16.74 3.09
N TRP A 248 -5.97 -16.93 1.82
CA TRP A 248 -7.21 -16.46 1.22
C TRP A 248 -8.00 -17.68 0.72
N PRO A 249 -9.22 -17.93 1.21
CA PRO A 249 -10.13 -18.90 0.60
C PRO A 249 -10.44 -18.48 -0.84
N ARG A 250 -10.40 -19.42 -1.79
CA ARG A 250 -10.60 -19.18 -3.23
C ARG A 250 -11.88 -18.38 -3.50
N GLN A 251 -13.01 -18.82 -2.97
CA GLN A 251 -14.32 -18.18 -3.18
C GLN A 251 -14.35 -16.71 -2.75
N HIS A 252 -13.77 -16.40 -1.58
CA HIS A 252 -13.71 -15.03 -1.06
C HIS A 252 -12.75 -14.16 -1.89
N LEU A 253 -11.60 -14.72 -2.28
CA LEU A 253 -10.64 -14.03 -3.12
C LEU A 253 -11.24 -13.71 -4.51
N GLU A 254 -11.81 -14.71 -5.19
CA GLU A 254 -12.45 -14.56 -6.49
C GLU A 254 -13.57 -13.50 -6.46
N TYR A 255 -14.43 -13.50 -5.43
CA TYR A 255 -15.42 -12.45 -5.23
C TYR A 255 -14.79 -11.04 -5.10
N LEU A 256 -13.72 -10.91 -4.32
CA LEU A 256 -13.00 -9.63 -4.17
C LEU A 256 -12.36 -9.17 -5.49
N LEU A 257 -11.80 -10.11 -6.27
CA LEU A 257 -11.19 -9.80 -7.56
C LEU A 257 -12.23 -9.40 -8.62
N ILE A 258 -13.43 -10.00 -8.61
CA ILE A 258 -14.57 -9.55 -9.44
C ILE A 258 -14.99 -8.12 -9.07
N LYS A 259 -15.04 -7.81 -7.77
CA LYS A 259 -15.42 -6.47 -7.28
C LYS A 259 -14.37 -5.40 -7.58
N GLU A 260 -13.09 -5.76 -7.64
CA GLU A 260 -11.95 -4.83 -7.80
C GLU A 260 -11.05 -5.23 -8.99
N PRO A 261 -11.41 -4.90 -10.24
CA PRO A 261 -10.70 -5.40 -11.43
C PRO A 261 -9.23 -4.95 -11.52
N HIS A 262 -8.89 -3.78 -10.96
CA HIS A 262 -7.49 -3.34 -10.85
C HIS A 262 -6.68 -4.27 -9.92
N LEU A 263 -7.25 -4.67 -8.78
CA LEU A 263 -6.64 -5.64 -7.87
C LEU A 263 -6.50 -7.01 -8.53
N ALA A 264 -7.49 -7.44 -9.32
CA ALA A 264 -7.43 -8.70 -10.08
C ALA A 264 -6.26 -8.74 -11.07
N SER A 265 -6.06 -7.66 -11.83
CA SER A 265 -4.94 -7.54 -12.77
C SER A 265 -3.58 -7.60 -12.06
N VAL A 266 -3.45 -6.89 -10.93
CA VAL A 266 -2.25 -6.94 -10.09
C VAL A 266 -2.03 -8.34 -9.52
N MET A 267 -3.02 -8.94 -8.88
CA MET A 267 -2.90 -10.27 -8.26
C MET A 267 -2.51 -11.33 -9.28
N LYS A 268 -3.15 -11.34 -10.45
CA LYS A 268 -2.78 -12.23 -11.56
C LYS A 268 -1.33 -12.02 -12.01
N THR A 269 -0.85 -10.77 -12.05
CA THR A 269 0.54 -10.45 -12.39
C THR A 269 1.53 -10.95 -11.33
N ILE A 270 1.22 -10.80 -10.03
CA ILE A 270 2.11 -11.26 -8.96
C ILE A 270 2.13 -12.80 -8.91
N ILE A 271 0.97 -13.47 -9.00
CA ILE A 271 0.85 -14.94 -9.02
C ILE A 271 1.62 -15.51 -10.21
N GLY A 272 1.36 -15.03 -11.44
CA GLY A 272 2.05 -15.52 -12.64
C GLY A 272 3.57 -15.30 -12.59
N ARG A 273 4.05 -14.21 -11.96
CA ARG A 273 5.48 -13.99 -11.70
C ARG A 273 6.05 -15.03 -10.72
N ASP A 274 5.32 -15.35 -9.65
CA ASP A 274 5.73 -16.33 -8.65
C ASP A 274 5.78 -17.76 -9.24
N VAL A 275 4.75 -18.16 -9.99
CA VAL A 275 4.73 -19.44 -10.74
C VAL A 275 5.90 -19.51 -11.73
N THR A 276 6.14 -18.44 -12.50
CA THR A 276 7.26 -18.35 -13.43
C THR A 276 8.61 -18.54 -12.71
N ASN A 277 8.83 -17.86 -11.59
CA ASN A 277 10.05 -17.98 -10.80
C ASN A 277 10.24 -19.41 -10.25
N LYS A 278 9.17 -20.05 -9.75
CA LYS A 278 9.21 -21.45 -9.30
C LYS A 278 9.57 -22.41 -10.45
N LEU A 279 8.97 -22.24 -11.63
CA LEU A 279 9.28 -23.06 -12.80
C LEU A 279 10.75 -22.95 -13.22
N TYR A 280 11.31 -21.74 -13.26
CA TYR A 280 12.74 -21.56 -13.56
C TYR A 280 13.65 -22.19 -12.50
N ALA A 281 13.34 -22.01 -11.21
CA ALA A 281 14.11 -22.60 -10.11
C ALA A 281 14.07 -24.15 -10.08
N LEU A 282 13.00 -24.76 -10.61
CA LEU A 282 12.90 -26.20 -10.81
C LEU A 282 13.68 -26.67 -12.04
N ASN A 283 13.56 -25.96 -13.16
CA ASN A 283 14.25 -26.29 -14.41
C ASN A 283 15.79 -26.25 -14.27
N GLU A 284 16.31 -25.31 -13.48
CA GLU A 284 17.75 -25.23 -13.15
C GLU A 284 18.24 -26.49 -12.42
N LYS A 285 17.47 -27.03 -11.47
CA LYS A 285 17.83 -28.27 -10.76
C LYS A 285 17.77 -29.51 -11.65
N VAL A 286 16.82 -29.57 -12.58
CA VAL A 286 16.66 -30.69 -13.53
C VAL A 286 17.74 -30.69 -14.62
N SER A 287 18.38 -29.54 -14.90
CA SER A 287 19.43 -29.43 -15.93
C SER A 287 20.76 -30.10 -15.56
N ASN A 288 20.97 -30.47 -14.29
CA ASN A 288 22.28 -30.87 -13.75
C ASN A 288 22.66 -32.39 -13.73
N PRO A 289 21.89 -33.34 -14.29
CA PRO A 289 22.42 -34.70 -14.56
C PRO A 289 23.07 -34.88 -15.94
N GLU A 290 22.57 -34.21 -16.99
CA GLU A 290 22.99 -34.45 -18.40
C GLU A 290 23.21 -33.16 -19.23
N GLY A 291 23.29 -31.99 -18.59
CA GLY A 291 23.79 -30.75 -19.21
C GLY A 291 22.88 -30.07 -20.26
N ARG A 292 21.70 -30.62 -20.58
CA ARG A 292 20.73 -29.99 -21.49
C ARG A 292 19.85 -28.97 -20.76
N ARG A 293 20.22 -27.67 -20.87
CA ARG A 293 19.32 -26.56 -20.55
C ARG A 293 18.08 -26.60 -21.45
N LEU A 294 16.89 -26.71 -20.87
CA LEU A 294 15.63 -26.44 -21.57
C LEU A 294 15.36 -24.92 -21.57
N ASP A 295 15.59 -24.25 -22.70
CA ASP A 295 15.23 -22.83 -22.91
C ASP A 295 13.70 -22.69 -23.10
N ILE A 296 12.96 -22.89 -22.01
CA ILE A 296 11.50 -22.70 -21.97
C ILE A 296 11.23 -21.19 -21.95
N ARG A 297 11.21 -20.59 -23.14
CA ARG A 297 10.67 -19.23 -23.31
C ARG A 297 9.16 -19.27 -23.10
N LEU A 298 8.71 -18.90 -21.90
CA LEU A 298 7.29 -18.69 -21.64
C LEU A 298 6.72 -17.67 -22.65
N PRO A 299 5.45 -17.80 -23.07
CA PRO A 299 4.78 -16.77 -23.85
C PRO A 299 4.87 -15.43 -23.12
N GLY A 300 5.44 -14.41 -23.76
CA GLY A 300 5.53 -13.09 -23.18
C GLY A 300 4.14 -12.57 -22.79
N ILE A 301 4.01 -12.02 -21.58
CA ILE A 301 2.77 -11.46 -21.04
C ILE A 301 2.14 -10.53 -22.11
N PRO A 302 0.91 -10.80 -22.60
CA PRO A 302 0.27 -9.97 -23.62
C PRO A 302 0.19 -8.51 -23.18
N GLY A 303 0.46 -7.60 -24.12
CA GLY A 303 0.93 -6.26 -23.81
C GLY A 303 0.03 -5.41 -22.92
N CYS A 304 0.51 -5.12 -21.70
CA CYS A 304 0.03 -3.98 -20.89
C CYS A 304 1.18 -3.20 -20.20
N LEU A 305 2.41 -3.25 -20.77
CA LEU A 305 3.55 -2.43 -20.35
C LEU A 305 4.24 -1.80 -21.57
N ARG A 306 3.51 -0.95 -22.30
CA ARG A 306 4.08 -0.10 -23.35
C ARG A 306 4.61 1.23 -22.79
N ASP A 307 5.43 1.17 -21.75
CA ASP A 307 6.22 2.33 -21.31
C ASP A 307 7.63 1.89 -20.84
N ARG A 308 8.64 2.22 -21.64
CA ARG A 308 10.02 1.69 -21.52
C ARG A 308 10.85 2.31 -20.39
N LYS A 309 10.24 3.10 -19.49
CA LYS A 309 10.98 3.91 -18.49
C LYS A 309 11.12 3.29 -17.08
N CYS A 310 10.36 2.26 -16.72
CA CYS A 310 10.42 1.67 -15.36
C CYS A 310 11.39 0.47 -15.18
N LEU A 311 12.06 -0.01 -16.23
CA LEU A 311 12.95 -1.20 -16.16
C LEU A 311 14.42 -0.88 -15.80
N LYS A 312 14.75 0.39 -15.53
CA LYS A 312 16.10 0.84 -15.12
C LYS A 312 16.17 1.25 -13.65
N MET A 313 15.60 0.48 -12.71
CA MET A 313 15.72 0.83 -11.29
C MET A 313 15.66 -0.33 -10.27
N THR A 314 16.14 -1.53 -10.62
CA THR A 314 16.60 -2.54 -9.64
C THR A 314 17.57 -3.53 -10.28
N SER A 315 18.87 -3.25 -10.21
CA SER A 315 19.91 -4.28 -10.20
C SER A 315 21.20 -3.66 -9.63
N PRO A 316 21.76 -4.17 -8.52
CA PRO A 316 23.11 -3.81 -8.11
C PRO A 316 24.11 -4.53 -9.04
N GLU A 317 25.00 -3.81 -9.71
CA GLU A 317 26.12 -4.42 -10.43
C GLU A 317 27.07 -5.11 -9.43
N VAL A 318 26.98 -6.43 -9.29
CA VAL A 318 28.07 -7.23 -8.73
C VAL A 318 29.05 -7.51 -9.86
N ARG A 319 30.06 -6.64 -9.99
CA ARG A 319 31.10 -6.73 -11.01
C ARG A 319 32.13 -7.80 -10.61
N ILE A 320 31.93 -9.02 -11.07
CA ILE A 320 32.96 -10.07 -11.01
C ILE A 320 33.86 -9.89 -12.23
N ASN A 321 35.09 -9.44 -11.99
CA ASN A 321 36.16 -9.50 -12.99
C ASN A 321 36.68 -10.93 -13.04
N THR A 322 36.40 -11.65 -14.13
CA THR A 322 37.08 -12.92 -14.42
C THR A 322 38.22 -12.64 -15.41
N ILE A 323 39.42 -13.05 -15.03
CA ILE A 323 40.63 -12.98 -15.85
C ILE A 323 40.58 -14.17 -16.82
N GLU A 324 40.59 -13.91 -18.13
CA GLU A 324 40.92 -14.95 -19.12
C GLU A 324 42.42 -14.88 -19.42
N ALA A 325 43.06 -16.05 -19.40
CA ALA A 325 44.46 -16.24 -19.70
C ALA A 325 44.62 -17.54 -20.49
N SER A 326 45.54 -17.55 -21.48
CA SER A 326 46.10 -18.72 -22.19
C SER A 326 45.13 -19.62 -22.95
N ASP A 327 45.44 -20.24 -24.09
CA ASP A 327 46.56 -20.17 -25.07
C ASP A 327 46.00 -20.82 -26.37
N GLU A 328 46.18 -20.25 -27.57
CA GLU A 328 47.28 -20.46 -28.53
C GLU A 328 47.02 -21.59 -29.58
N ASN A 329 47.25 -21.28 -30.86
CA ASN A 329 47.40 -22.17 -32.04
C ASN A 329 46.15 -22.94 -32.58
N ASP A 330 45.97 -23.15 -33.90
CA ASP A 330 46.81 -22.76 -35.05
C ASP A 330 46.05 -22.70 -36.40
N LEU A 331 46.66 -21.99 -37.37
CA LEU A 331 46.60 -22.16 -38.84
C LEU A 331 45.25 -22.45 -39.56
N ASP A 332 44.79 -21.52 -40.41
CA ASP A 332 45.00 -21.68 -41.87
C ASP A 332 44.95 -20.37 -42.70
N LYS A 333 45.63 -20.43 -43.85
CA LYS A 333 46.21 -19.35 -44.68
C LYS A 333 45.28 -18.57 -45.65
N MET A 334 45.82 -17.43 -46.11
CA MET A 334 45.64 -16.76 -47.43
C MET A 334 44.21 -16.22 -47.76
N SER A 335 44.04 -15.16 -48.56
CA SER A 335 44.97 -14.45 -49.48
C SER A 335 44.61 -12.98 -49.68
N ASP A 336 45.65 -12.16 -49.85
CA ASP A 336 45.83 -11.02 -50.76
C ASP A 336 44.78 -9.88 -50.87
N ALA A 337 45.33 -8.67 -50.84
CA ALA A 337 44.69 -7.43 -51.28
C ALA A 337 45.25 -7.03 -52.66
N ASP A 338 44.42 -6.40 -53.49
CA ASP A 338 44.77 -5.63 -54.70
C ASP A 338 43.51 -4.84 -55.14
N GLU A 339 43.53 -3.82 -56.01
CA GLU A 339 44.39 -2.63 -56.13
C GLU A 339 43.66 -1.62 -57.10
N TYR A 340 43.85 -0.30 -56.90
CA TYR A 340 43.64 0.83 -57.85
C TYR A 340 42.33 1.08 -58.66
N LYS A 341 41.59 2.13 -58.24
CA LYS A 341 41.56 3.51 -58.83
C LYS A 341 41.02 3.81 -60.27
N SER A 342 40.34 4.98 -60.35
CA SER A 342 40.11 5.87 -61.54
C SER A 342 39.00 5.40 -62.51
N LYS A 343 37.94 6.14 -62.91
CA LYS A 343 37.70 7.56 -63.30
C LYS A 343 36.15 7.82 -63.39
N ASP A 344 35.56 9.01 -63.60
CA ASP A 344 35.97 10.43 -63.51
C ASP A 344 34.73 11.37 -63.31
N LYS A 345 34.96 12.51 -62.64
CA LYS A 345 34.51 13.91 -62.90
C LYS A 345 33.21 14.27 -63.68
N PHE A 346 32.53 15.33 -63.17
CA PHE A 346 31.41 16.12 -63.77
C PHE A 346 30.03 15.40 -63.81
N SER A 347 28.86 16.05 -63.67
CA SER A 347 28.51 17.48 -63.80
C SER A 347 27.50 17.98 -62.75
N SER A 348 27.49 19.31 -62.54
CA SER A 348 26.53 20.06 -61.73
C SER A 348 25.20 20.32 -62.48
N LYS A 349 24.06 20.42 -61.76
CA LYS A 349 23.18 21.62 -61.66
C LYS A 349 21.71 21.32 -61.27
N THR A 350 21.18 22.15 -60.34
CA THR A 350 19.89 22.90 -60.41
C THR A 350 18.59 22.07 -60.55
N ILE A 351 17.53 22.26 -59.75
CA ILE A 351 16.98 23.47 -59.08
C ILE A 351 16.86 23.26 -57.56
#